data_AF-G2PLT2-F1
#
_entry.id   AF-G2PLT2-F1
#
_cell.length_a   1.000
_cell.length_b   1.000
_cell.length_c   1.000
_cell.angle_alpha   90.00
_cell.angle_beta   90.00
_cell.angle_gamma   90.00
#
_symmetry.space_group_name_H-M   'P 1'
#
loop_
_entity.id
_entity.type
_entity.pdbx_description
1 polymer ?
#
loop_
_entity_poly.entity_id
_entity_poly.type
_entity_poly.pdbx_seq_one_letter_code
_entity_poly.pdbx_strand_id
1 'polypeptide(L)'
;MESFQALFLNYYIPAANRSIADSWTHISKSKYKSLLNLSKQDLKDNLYETIRLGYVGLFHKYESYLKDLVAATNFLFAELREENNLLTLEQYCKKEYKIDIYKSHYQFDITKRVSYIANCVKHKDSFPIKEPIHPDFKYADKNKKIEIEKEVFKIDIERMKIHCQSLQSQLFSMGFKQYLELEFETILESVKPELKESIETKEKILLAKENFELVLSDFRK
;
A
#
# COMPACT_ATOMS: atom_id res chain seq x y z
N MET A 1 -6.52 -11.26 18.43
CA MET A 1 -6.00 -11.56 17.08
C MET A 1 -4.71 -10.78 16.92
N GLU A 2 -3.56 -11.43 16.76
CA GLU A 2 -2.28 -10.72 16.64
C GLU A 2 -2.18 -9.97 15.30
N SER A 3 -1.52 -8.81 15.29
CA SER A 3 -1.34 -8.04 14.06
C SER A 3 -0.48 -8.81 13.06
N PHE A 4 -0.70 -8.58 11.75
CA PHE A 4 0.10 -9.22 10.69
C PHE A 4 1.60 -9.07 10.93
N GLN A 5 2.01 -7.87 11.33
CA GLN A 5 3.39 -7.56 11.64
C GLN A 5 3.92 -8.40 12.81
N ALA A 6 3.15 -8.52 13.90
CA ALA A 6 3.55 -9.34 15.04
C ALA A 6 3.73 -10.80 14.61
N LEU A 7 2.77 -11.34 13.86
CA LEU A 7 2.81 -12.71 13.35
C LEU A 7 4.10 -12.98 12.55
N PHE A 8 4.45 -12.10 11.60
CA PHE A 8 5.64 -12.30 10.78
C PHE A 8 6.94 -12.01 11.51
N LEU A 9 7.04 -10.88 12.21
CA LEU A 9 8.31 -10.42 12.80
C LEU A 9 8.67 -11.16 14.09
N ASN A 10 7.68 -11.63 14.86
CA ASN A 10 7.89 -12.25 16.17
C ASN A 10 7.74 -13.78 16.14
N TYR A 11 7.01 -14.34 15.17
CA TYR A 11 6.78 -15.78 15.10
C TYR A 11 7.41 -16.42 13.88
N TYR A 12 7.00 -16.05 12.66
CA TYR A 12 7.44 -16.76 11.45
C TYR A 12 8.93 -16.56 11.15
N ILE A 13 9.43 -15.32 11.14
CA ILE A 13 10.85 -15.06 10.86
C ILE A 13 11.75 -15.68 11.95
N PRO A 14 11.44 -15.54 13.27
CA PRO A 14 12.19 -16.25 14.30
C PRO A 14 12.13 -17.77 14.17
N ALA A 15 10.99 -18.35 13.80
CA ALA A 15 10.87 -19.78 13.56
C ALA A 15 11.74 -20.25 12.38
N ALA A 16 11.75 -19.51 11.26
CA ALA A 16 12.64 -19.78 10.13
C ALA A 16 14.12 -19.73 10.54
N ASN A 17 14.52 -18.73 11.31
CA ASN A 17 15.89 -18.63 11.84
C ASN A 17 16.26 -19.79 12.77
N ARG A 18 15.35 -20.24 13.64
CA ARG A 18 15.56 -21.43 14.48
C ARG A 18 15.75 -22.68 13.62
N SER A 19 14.88 -22.88 12.62
CA SER A 19 15.00 -24.00 11.68
C SER A 19 16.35 -24.02 10.96
N ILE A 20 16.88 -22.85 10.57
CA ILE A 20 18.22 -22.73 9.98
C ILE A 20 19.32 -23.17 10.98
N ALA A 21 19.25 -22.68 12.22
CA ALA A 21 20.22 -23.00 13.25
C ALA A 21 20.22 -24.50 13.61
N ASP A 22 19.03 -25.09 13.72
CA ASP A 22 18.85 -26.51 14.01
C ASP A 22 19.38 -27.35 12.85
N SER A 23 18.99 -27.02 11.61
CA SER A 23 19.46 -27.71 10.40
C SER A 23 20.97 -27.67 10.28
N TRP A 24 21.59 -26.51 10.52
CA TRP A 24 23.05 -26.38 10.51
C TRP A 24 23.72 -27.21 11.60
N THR A 25 23.13 -27.26 12.80
CA THR A 25 23.62 -28.08 13.91
C THR A 25 23.55 -29.58 13.56
N HIS A 26 22.48 -30.02 12.89
CA HIS A 26 22.36 -31.40 12.44
C HIS A 26 23.34 -31.75 11.32
N ILE A 27 23.51 -30.87 10.33
CA ILE A 27 24.46 -31.07 9.22
C ILE A 27 25.90 -31.14 9.76
N SER A 28 26.30 -30.20 10.62
CA SER A 28 27.65 -30.14 11.18
C SER A 28 28.01 -31.35 12.06
N LYS A 29 27.01 -31.95 12.72
CA LYS A 29 27.16 -33.18 13.53
C LYS A 29 26.94 -34.47 12.74
N SER A 30 26.52 -34.39 11.47
CA SER A 30 26.24 -35.56 10.64
C SER A 30 27.51 -36.33 10.29
N LYS A 31 27.42 -37.67 10.28
CA LYS A 31 28.46 -38.56 9.74
C LYS A 31 28.72 -38.31 8.25
N TYR A 32 27.73 -37.76 7.54
CA TYR A 32 27.77 -37.50 6.10
C TYR A 32 28.12 -36.05 5.76
N LYS A 33 28.57 -35.23 6.73
CA LYS A 33 28.85 -33.80 6.49
C LYS A 33 29.86 -33.56 5.36
N SER A 34 30.81 -34.48 5.16
CA SER A 34 31.81 -34.41 4.08
C SER A 34 31.22 -34.65 2.69
N LEU A 35 30.03 -35.23 2.60
CA LEU A 35 29.29 -35.43 1.35
C LEU A 35 28.34 -34.26 1.05
N LEU A 36 28.08 -33.40 2.04
CA LEU A 36 27.19 -32.26 1.92
C LEU A 36 28.01 -31.00 1.63
N ASN A 37 28.08 -30.61 0.36
CA ASN A 37 28.64 -29.31 -0.04
C ASN A 37 27.59 -28.20 0.14
N LEU A 38 27.21 -27.94 1.39
CA LEU A 38 26.24 -26.90 1.75
C LEU A 38 26.89 -25.85 2.64
N SER A 39 26.69 -24.59 2.28
CA SER A 39 27.00 -23.45 3.11
C SER A 39 25.81 -23.11 4.02
N LYS A 40 26.07 -22.34 5.08
CA LYS A 40 25.00 -21.78 5.91
C LYS A 40 24.09 -20.82 5.13
N GLN A 41 24.60 -20.22 4.04
CA GLN A 41 23.83 -19.33 3.18
C GLN A 41 22.76 -20.11 2.40
N ASP A 42 23.06 -21.34 1.97
CA ASP A 42 22.09 -22.19 1.27
C ASP A 42 20.88 -22.56 2.14
N LEU A 43 21.05 -22.51 3.47
CA LEU A 43 19.94 -22.72 4.41
C LEU A 43 19.06 -21.48 4.59
N LYS A 44 19.54 -20.27 4.21
CA LYS A 44 18.74 -19.04 4.34
C LYS A 44 17.58 -18.96 3.36
N ASP A 45 17.52 -19.84 2.36
CA ASP A 45 16.40 -19.89 1.41
C ASP A 45 15.05 -20.00 2.10
N ASN A 46 14.95 -20.76 3.20
CA ASN A 46 13.72 -20.86 4.00
C ASN A 46 13.34 -19.54 4.67
N LEU A 47 14.32 -18.74 5.11
CA LEU A 47 14.08 -17.41 5.67
C LEU A 47 13.58 -16.46 4.58
N TYR A 48 14.25 -16.43 3.43
CA TYR A 48 13.84 -15.59 2.31
C TYR A 48 12.46 -16.00 1.78
N GLU A 49 12.16 -17.29 1.72
CA GLU A 49 10.82 -17.79 1.37
C GLU A 49 9.75 -17.32 2.34
N THR A 50 10.03 -17.36 3.64
CA THR A 50 9.13 -16.84 4.68
C THR A 50 8.84 -15.34 4.46
N ILE A 51 9.87 -14.56 4.13
CA ILE A 51 9.72 -13.12 3.84
C ILE A 51 8.94 -12.88 2.54
N ARG A 52 9.20 -13.66 1.50
CA ARG A 52 8.50 -13.61 0.20
C ARG A 52 7.00 -13.90 0.35
N LEU A 53 6.64 -14.94 1.11
CA LEU A 53 5.25 -15.22 1.48
C LEU A 53 4.65 -14.09 2.32
N GLY A 54 5.46 -13.42 3.14
CA GLY A 54 5.09 -12.19 3.83
C GLY A 54 4.64 -11.07 2.88
N TYR A 55 5.33 -10.83 1.78
CA TYR A 55 4.88 -9.83 0.80
C TYR A 55 3.54 -10.19 0.14
N VAL A 56 3.29 -11.49 -0.11
CA VAL A 56 1.98 -11.94 -0.61
C VAL A 56 0.87 -11.65 0.40
N GLY A 57 1.09 -11.99 1.67
CA GLY A 57 0.14 -11.72 2.74
C GLY A 57 -0.10 -10.23 2.98
N LEU A 58 0.96 -9.42 2.89
CA LEU A 58 0.90 -7.96 3.03
C LEU A 58 0.06 -7.34 1.91
N PHE A 59 0.25 -7.79 0.67
CA PHE A 59 -0.52 -7.30 -0.48
C PHE A 59 -2.00 -7.65 -0.36
N HIS A 60 -2.36 -8.89 -0.02
CA HIS A 60 -3.77 -9.27 0.17
C HIS A 60 -4.45 -8.49 1.30
N LYS A 61 -3.72 -8.20 2.39
CA LYS A 61 -4.25 -7.36 3.48
C LYS A 61 -4.50 -5.93 3.02
N TYR A 62 -3.61 -5.37 2.21
CA TYR A 62 -3.82 -4.07 1.60
C TYR A 62 -5.04 -4.06 0.66
N GLU A 63 -5.19 -5.06 -0.21
CA GLU A 63 -6.35 -5.15 -1.12
C GLU A 63 -7.67 -5.25 -0.35
N SER A 64 -7.69 -6.02 0.74
CA SER A 64 -8.87 -6.13 1.60
C SER A 64 -9.15 -4.81 2.32
N TYR A 65 -8.12 -4.20 2.91
CA TYR A 65 -8.22 -2.90 3.57
C TYR A 65 -8.77 -1.81 2.64
N LEU A 66 -8.27 -1.72 1.41
CA LEU A 66 -8.74 -0.74 0.43
C LEU A 66 -10.22 -0.94 0.10
N LYS A 67 -10.66 -2.19 -0.09
CA LYS A 67 -12.08 -2.51 -0.34
C LYS A 67 -12.97 -2.07 0.82
N ASP A 68 -12.58 -2.45 2.04
CA ASP A 68 -13.33 -2.11 3.25
C ASP A 68 -13.35 -0.59 3.49
N LEU A 69 -12.23 0.09 3.25
CA LEU A 69 -12.11 1.54 3.38
C LEU A 69 -13.00 2.28 2.39
N VAL A 70 -12.99 1.91 1.11
CA VAL A 70 -13.87 2.53 0.10
C VAL A 70 -15.33 2.31 0.46
N ALA A 71 -15.71 1.10 0.87
CA ALA A 71 -17.07 0.80 1.30
C ALA A 71 -17.48 1.63 2.53
N ALA A 72 -16.61 1.71 3.54
CA ALA A 72 -16.86 2.49 4.76
C ALA A 72 -16.99 4.00 4.47
N THR A 73 -16.15 4.55 3.60
CA THR A 73 -16.24 5.97 3.22
C THR A 73 -17.50 6.23 2.39
N ASN A 74 -17.83 5.38 1.41
CA ASN A 74 -19.09 5.50 0.66
C ASN A 74 -20.34 5.40 1.57
N PHE A 75 -20.28 4.58 2.62
CA PHE A 75 -21.32 4.49 3.63
C PHE A 75 -21.42 5.77 4.46
N LEU A 76 -20.29 6.31 4.93
CA LEU A 76 -20.26 7.54 5.72
C LEU A 76 -20.86 8.74 4.97
N PHE A 77 -20.60 8.84 3.66
CA PHE A 77 -21.13 9.91 2.81
C PHE A 77 -22.46 9.55 2.12
N ALA A 78 -23.15 8.48 2.53
CA ALA A 78 -24.34 7.99 1.82
C ALA A 78 -25.48 9.01 1.79
N GLU A 79 -25.84 9.57 2.94
CA GLU A 79 -26.90 10.57 3.07
C GLU A 79 -26.57 11.83 2.25
N LEU A 80 -25.37 12.39 2.45
CA LEU A 80 -24.87 13.54 1.69
C LEU A 80 -24.88 13.28 0.18
N ARG A 81 -24.53 12.05 -0.24
CA ARG A 81 -24.53 11.66 -1.65
C ARG A 81 -25.95 11.60 -2.22
N GLU A 82 -26.90 11.03 -1.49
CA GLU A 82 -28.28 10.89 -1.93
C GLU A 82 -29.00 12.25 -1.99
N GLU A 83 -28.78 13.11 -1.01
CA GLU A 83 -29.37 14.46 -0.96
C GLU A 83 -28.83 15.38 -2.06
N ASN A 84 -27.53 15.27 -2.36
CA ASN A 84 -26.84 16.19 -3.27
C ASN A 84 -26.50 15.56 -4.64
N ASN A 85 -26.98 14.34 -4.91
CA ASN A 85 -26.70 13.58 -6.13
C ASN A 85 -25.19 13.45 -6.45
N LEU A 86 -24.37 13.17 -5.43
CA LEU A 86 -22.92 13.00 -5.58
C LEU A 86 -22.55 11.64 -6.19
N LEU A 87 -21.31 11.52 -6.66
CA LEU A 87 -20.79 10.26 -7.17
C LEU A 87 -20.27 9.40 -6.01
N THR A 88 -20.31 8.07 -6.18
CA THR A 88 -19.53 7.19 -5.31
C THR A 88 -18.03 7.44 -5.50
N LEU A 89 -17.20 7.08 -4.53
CA LEU A 89 -15.74 7.27 -4.65
C LEU A 89 -15.16 6.63 -5.90
N GLU A 90 -15.62 5.44 -6.28
CA GLU A 90 -15.19 4.72 -7.47
C GLU A 90 -15.54 5.50 -8.75
N GLN A 91 -16.76 6.02 -8.81
CA GLN A 91 -17.23 6.82 -9.94
C GLN A 91 -16.48 8.15 -10.02
N TYR A 92 -16.27 8.82 -8.89
CA TYR A 92 -15.52 10.06 -8.80
C TYR A 92 -14.07 9.86 -9.23
N CYS A 93 -13.40 8.81 -8.72
CA CYS A 93 -12.03 8.48 -9.10
C CYS A 93 -11.87 8.20 -10.59
N LYS A 94 -12.84 7.47 -11.17
CA LYS A 94 -12.85 7.17 -12.60
C LYS A 94 -13.10 8.41 -13.46
N LYS A 95 -13.97 9.33 -13.00
CA LYS A 95 -14.30 10.57 -13.70
C LYS A 95 -13.14 11.57 -13.65
N GLU A 96 -12.66 11.90 -12.45
CA GLU A 96 -11.71 13.01 -12.28
C GLU A 96 -10.25 12.58 -12.42
N TYR A 97 -9.88 11.42 -11.90
CA TYR A 97 -8.49 10.95 -11.93
C TYR A 97 -8.23 9.93 -13.04
N LYS A 98 -9.28 9.44 -13.71
CA LYS A 98 -9.21 8.38 -14.75
C LYS A 98 -8.59 7.07 -14.22
N ILE A 99 -8.79 6.78 -12.94
CA ILE A 99 -8.28 5.57 -12.30
C ILE A 99 -9.39 4.62 -11.89
N ASP A 100 -9.04 3.33 -11.83
CA ASP A 100 -9.79 2.33 -11.06
C ASP A 100 -9.14 2.24 -9.69
N ILE A 101 -9.83 2.74 -8.66
CA ILE A 101 -9.29 2.81 -7.29
C ILE A 101 -8.81 1.43 -6.80
N TYR A 102 -9.51 0.35 -7.16
CA TYR A 102 -9.14 -1.02 -6.75
C TYR A 102 -7.96 -1.59 -7.53
N LYS A 103 -7.48 -0.88 -8.56
CA LYS A 103 -6.29 -1.22 -9.35
C LYS A 103 -5.23 -0.12 -9.31
N SER A 104 -5.34 0.79 -8.35
CA SER A 104 -4.45 1.96 -8.20
C SER A 104 -3.11 1.63 -7.54
N HIS A 105 -2.88 0.38 -7.13
CA HIS A 105 -1.64 -0.03 -6.45
C HIS A 105 -0.36 0.22 -7.27
N TYR A 106 -0.46 0.45 -8.57
CA TYR A 106 0.69 0.83 -9.42
C TYR A 106 1.07 2.31 -9.34
N GLN A 107 0.20 3.17 -8.81
CA GLN A 107 0.42 4.62 -8.72
C GLN A 107 1.26 5.04 -7.52
N PHE A 108 1.23 4.26 -6.44
CA PHE A 108 1.99 4.56 -5.22
C PHE A 108 3.21 3.66 -5.12
N ASP A 109 4.38 4.26 -4.81
CA ASP A 109 5.66 3.56 -4.84
C ASP A 109 5.69 2.29 -3.96
N ILE A 110 5.20 2.39 -2.72
CA ILE A 110 5.24 1.26 -1.79
C ILE A 110 4.29 0.13 -2.21
N THR A 111 3.08 0.44 -2.66
CA THR A 111 2.12 -0.58 -3.12
C THR A 111 2.59 -1.22 -4.41
N LYS A 112 3.24 -0.45 -5.29
CA LYS A 112 3.83 -0.94 -6.54
C LYS A 112 4.97 -1.92 -6.25
N ARG A 113 5.86 -1.59 -5.31
CA ARG A 113 6.93 -2.48 -4.83
C ARG A 113 6.38 -3.78 -4.25
N VAL A 114 5.45 -3.67 -3.29
CA VAL A 114 4.86 -4.84 -2.62
C VAL A 114 4.10 -5.73 -3.61
N SER A 115 3.31 -5.12 -4.50
CA SER A 115 2.60 -5.85 -5.56
C SER A 115 3.56 -6.54 -6.52
N TYR A 116 4.66 -5.89 -6.90
CA TYR A 116 5.69 -6.49 -7.76
C TYR A 116 6.27 -7.76 -7.15
N ILE A 117 6.70 -7.69 -5.89
CA ILE A 117 7.28 -8.83 -5.17
C ILE A 117 6.22 -9.94 -5.04
N ALA A 118 5.01 -9.60 -4.59
CA ALA A 118 3.92 -10.57 -4.46
C ALA A 118 3.61 -11.29 -5.79
N ASN A 119 3.61 -10.57 -6.91
CA ASN A 119 3.39 -11.15 -8.23
C ASN A 119 4.54 -12.03 -8.71
N CYS A 120 5.79 -11.67 -8.41
CA CYS A 120 6.94 -12.53 -8.70
C CYS A 120 6.85 -13.85 -7.91
N VAL A 121 6.47 -13.78 -6.63
CA VAL A 121 6.27 -14.97 -5.79
C VAL A 121 5.15 -15.85 -6.34
N LYS A 122 3.99 -15.27 -6.66
CA LYS A 122 2.81 -16.04 -7.14
C LYS A 122 2.99 -16.66 -8.53
N HIS A 123 3.68 -15.97 -9.44
CA HIS A 123 3.59 -16.28 -10.88
C HIS A 123 4.93 -16.52 -11.56
N LYS A 124 6.04 -16.27 -10.87
CA LYS A 124 7.40 -16.35 -11.44
C LYS A 124 8.36 -17.08 -10.51
N ASP A 125 7.86 -17.97 -9.64
CA ASP A 125 8.67 -18.72 -8.67
C ASP A 125 9.69 -17.84 -7.92
N SER A 126 9.25 -16.62 -7.56
CA SER A 126 10.04 -15.61 -6.87
C SER A 126 11.21 -14.99 -7.66
N PHE A 127 11.34 -15.25 -8.96
CA PHE A 127 12.33 -14.59 -9.82
C PHE A 127 11.88 -13.17 -10.22
N PRO A 128 12.78 -12.16 -10.22
CA PRO A 128 12.45 -10.76 -10.50
C PRO A 128 12.32 -10.47 -12.01
N ILE A 129 11.47 -11.23 -12.70
CA ILE A 129 11.33 -11.22 -14.17
C ILE A 129 9.93 -10.82 -14.63
N LYS A 130 9.06 -10.36 -13.72
CA LYS A 130 7.71 -9.94 -14.07
C LYS A 130 7.77 -8.56 -14.75
N GLU A 131 7.18 -8.42 -15.94
CA GLU A 131 7.01 -7.09 -16.54
C GLU A 131 5.73 -6.39 -16.04
N PRO A 132 5.75 -5.06 -15.83
CA PRO A 132 6.94 -4.18 -15.89
C PRO A 132 7.85 -4.36 -14.66
N ILE A 133 9.17 -4.35 -14.87
CA ILE A 133 10.16 -4.47 -13.79
C ILE A 133 10.11 -3.24 -12.87
N HIS A 134 9.93 -3.47 -11.56
CA HIS A 134 9.99 -2.42 -10.56
C HIS A 134 11.40 -1.82 -10.46
N PRO A 135 11.57 -0.48 -10.29
CA PRO A 135 12.89 0.17 -10.26
C PRO A 135 13.92 -0.48 -9.34
N ASP A 136 13.50 -0.90 -8.14
CA ASP A 136 14.36 -1.57 -7.16
C ASP A 136 14.96 -2.90 -7.64
N PHE A 137 14.39 -3.50 -8.69
CA PHE A 137 14.82 -4.79 -9.25
C PHE A 137 15.36 -4.65 -10.68
N LYS A 138 15.53 -3.42 -11.19
CA LYS A 138 16.00 -3.16 -12.56
C LYS A 138 17.34 -3.83 -12.88
N TYR A 139 18.24 -3.87 -11.89
CA TYR A 139 19.57 -4.47 -12.00
C TYR A 139 19.71 -5.75 -11.16
N ALA A 140 18.60 -6.34 -10.72
CA ALA A 140 18.64 -7.61 -10.00
C ALA A 140 19.01 -8.76 -10.94
N ASP A 141 19.70 -9.78 -10.40
CA ASP A 141 19.99 -11.01 -11.13
C ASP A 141 18.69 -11.75 -11.44
N LYS A 142 18.41 -11.95 -12.73
CA LYS A 142 17.19 -12.64 -13.22
C LYS A 142 17.21 -14.14 -12.94
N ASN A 143 18.39 -14.71 -12.68
CA ASN A 143 18.56 -16.12 -12.36
C ASN A 143 18.56 -16.39 -10.85
N LYS A 144 18.33 -15.35 -10.04
CA LYS A 144 18.27 -15.47 -8.58
C LYS A 144 16.88 -15.10 -8.08
N LYS A 145 16.36 -15.88 -7.13
CA LYS A 145 15.11 -15.53 -6.44
C LYS A 145 15.31 -14.24 -5.65
N ILE A 146 14.23 -13.49 -5.46
CA ILE A 146 14.23 -12.27 -4.66
C ILE A 146 14.66 -12.58 -3.23
N GLU A 147 15.78 -11.99 -2.80
CA GLU A 147 16.28 -12.06 -1.43
C GLU A 147 16.09 -10.69 -0.77
N ILE A 148 15.28 -10.67 0.29
CA ILE A 148 15.01 -9.45 1.04
C ILE A 148 15.31 -9.74 2.51
N GLU A 149 16.12 -8.89 3.12
CA GLU A 149 16.47 -8.99 4.53
C GLU A 149 15.27 -8.62 5.42
N LYS A 150 15.23 -9.21 6.63
CA LYS A 150 14.17 -8.97 7.61
C LYS A 150 13.92 -7.48 7.88
N GLU A 151 14.98 -6.70 8.01
CA GLU A 151 14.88 -5.27 8.33
C GLU A 151 14.26 -4.47 7.19
N VAL A 152 14.54 -4.84 5.93
CA VAL A 152 13.91 -4.22 4.76
C VAL A 152 12.42 -4.55 4.73
N PHE A 153 12.06 -5.82 4.99
CA PHE A 153 10.65 -6.21 5.06
C PHE A 153 9.89 -5.49 6.18
N LYS A 154 10.52 -5.30 7.35
CA LYS A 154 9.95 -4.51 8.46
C LYS A 154 9.71 -3.05 8.05
N ILE A 155 10.67 -2.42 7.38
CA ILE A 155 10.52 -1.05 6.87
C ILE A 155 9.37 -0.97 5.85
N ASP A 156 9.26 -1.94 4.95
CA ASP A 156 8.18 -1.97 3.97
C ASP A 156 6.80 -2.14 4.63
N ILE A 157 6.68 -2.93 5.70
CA ILE A 157 5.45 -3.00 6.51
C ILE A 157 5.09 -1.62 7.09
N GLU A 158 6.04 -0.90 7.68
CA GLU A 158 5.77 0.43 8.24
C GLU A 158 5.39 1.45 7.16
N ARG A 159 6.09 1.44 6.01
CA ARG A 159 5.74 2.29 4.86
C ARG A 159 4.33 1.98 4.34
N MET A 160 3.94 0.71 4.29
CA MET A 160 2.58 0.32 3.92
C MET A 160 1.53 0.87 4.90
N LYS A 161 1.79 0.86 6.21
CA LYS A 161 0.86 1.45 7.18
C LYS A 161 0.71 2.96 7.00
N ILE A 162 1.83 3.68 6.82
CA ILE A 162 1.82 5.13 6.58
C ILE A 162 1.02 5.42 5.31
N HIS A 163 1.23 4.64 4.25
CA HIS A 163 0.45 4.76 3.02
C HIS A 163 -1.04 4.49 3.27
N CYS A 164 -1.42 3.45 3.99
CA CYS A 164 -2.82 3.19 4.34
C CYS A 164 -3.47 4.36 5.10
N GLN A 165 -2.74 4.95 6.06
CA GLN A 165 -3.23 6.13 6.80
C GLN A 165 -3.40 7.34 5.87
N SER A 166 -2.45 7.58 4.97
CA SER A 166 -2.54 8.64 3.99
C SER A 166 -3.71 8.42 3.02
N LEU A 167 -3.90 7.18 2.57
CA LEU A 167 -4.97 6.79 1.68
C LEU A 167 -6.33 6.99 2.34
N GLN A 168 -6.47 6.64 3.63
CA GLN A 168 -7.65 6.97 4.41
C GLN A 168 -7.94 8.48 4.37
N SER A 169 -6.97 9.32 4.74
CA SER A 169 -7.16 10.78 4.70
C SER A 169 -7.54 11.29 3.30
N GLN A 170 -6.94 10.73 2.25
CA GLN A 170 -7.24 11.07 0.86
C GLN A 170 -8.68 10.71 0.47
N LEU A 171 -9.14 9.49 0.75
CA LEU A 171 -10.51 9.07 0.40
C LEU A 171 -11.58 9.86 1.15
N PHE A 172 -11.34 10.18 2.42
CA PHE A 172 -12.22 11.08 3.16
C PHE A 172 -12.22 12.49 2.56
N SER A 173 -11.05 13.01 2.19
CA SER A 173 -10.92 14.32 1.55
C SER A 173 -11.64 14.38 0.21
N MET A 174 -11.67 13.28 -0.56
CA MET A 174 -12.45 13.20 -1.80
C MET A 174 -13.96 13.32 -1.55
N GLY A 175 -14.46 12.65 -0.50
CA GLY A 175 -15.87 12.78 -0.10
C GLY A 175 -16.24 14.22 0.23
N PHE A 176 -15.42 14.90 1.04
CA PHE A 176 -15.63 16.31 1.37
C PHE A 176 -15.43 17.25 0.17
N LYS A 177 -14.43 17.01 -0.69
CA LYS A 177 -14.19 17.82 -1.89
C LYS A 177 -15.41 17.82 -2.79
N GLN A 178 -16.01 16.65 -3.03
CA GLN A 178 -17.25 16.53 -3.81
C GLN A 178 -18.39 17.39 -3.25
N TYR A 179 -18.60 17.34 -1.93
CA TYR A 179 -19.62 18.14 -1.26
C TYR A 179 -19.33 19.64 -1.34
N LEU A 180 -18.09 20.06 -1.06
CA LEU A 180 -17.68 21.46 -1.08
C LEU A 180 -17.65 22.05 -2.49
N GLU A 181 -17.42 21.23 -3.52
CA GLU A 181 -17.51 21.67 -4.92
C GLU A 181 -18.95 22.00 -5.32
N LEU A 182 -19.95 21.27 -4.80
CA LEU A 182 -21.37 21.60 -4.98
C LEU A 182 -21.79 22.80 -4.13
N GLU A 183 -21.45 22.78 -2.84
CA GLU A 183 -21.79 23.88 -1.93
C GLU A 183 -21.03 25.16 -2.25
N PHE A 184 -20.05 25.18 -3.15
CA PHE A 184 -19.30 26.38 -3.47
C PHE A 184 -20.21 27.52 -3.95
N GLU A 185 -21.21 27.20 -4.78
CA GLU A 185 -22.18 28.18 -5.26
C GLU A 185 -23.20 28.53 -4.16
N THR A 186 -23.66 27.54 -3.38
CA THR A 186 -24.64 27.74 -2.29
C THR A 186 -24.07 28.48 -1.07
N ILE A 187 -22.81 28.23 -0.71
CA ILE A 187 -22.02 28.97 0.29
C ILE A 187 -21.75 30.38 -0.22
N LEU A 188 -21.33 30.52 -1.49
CA LEU A 188 -21.19 31.85 -2.10
C LEU A 188 -22.52 32.59 -2.10
N GLU A 189 -23.68 31.95 -2.22
CA GLU A 189 -24.99 32.59 -2.16
C GLU A 189 -25.40 33.00 -0.73
N SER A 190 -25.12 32.14 0.27
CA SER A 190 -25.52 32.31 1.68
C SER A 190 -24.61 33.21 2.52
N VAL A 191 -23.37 33.45 2.08
CA VAL A 191 -22.47 34.46 2.70
C VAL A 191 -23.06 35.86 2.48
N LYS A 192 -23.01 36.75 3.48
CA LYS A 192 -23.46 38.15 3.31
C LYS A 192 -22.68 38.82 2.16
N PRO A 193 -23.31 39.66 1.31
CA PRO A 193 -22.65 40.30 0.16
C PRO A 193 -21.31 40.97 0.52
N GLU A 194 -21.26 41.60 1.70
CA GLU A 194 -20.10 42.28 2.29
C GLU A 194 -18.89 41.36 2.52
N LEU A 195 -19.13 40.08 2.85
CA LEU A 195 -18.10 39.07 3.08
C LEU A 195 -17.70 38.33 1.80
N LYS A 196 -18.56 38.30 0.77
CA LYS A 196 -18.24 37.72 -0.55
C LYS A 196 -17.14 38.49 -1.27
N GLU A 197 -17.08 39.81 -1.06
CA GLU A 197 -16.07 40.68 -1.67
C GLU A 197 -14.80 40.85 -0.82
N SER A 198 -14.83 40.38 0.43
CA SER A 198 -13.67 40.38 1.31
C SER A 198 -12.54 39.52 0.72
N ILE A 199 -11.37 40.15 0.54
CA ILE A 199 -10.15 39.51 0.05
C ILE A 199 -9.81 38.29 0.93
N GLU A 200 -9.94 38.42 2.25
CA GLU A 200 -9.62 37.37 3.22
C GLU A 200 -10.49 36.11 3.06
N THR A 201 -11.77 36.27 2.76
CA THR A 201 -12.69 35.14 2.54
C THR A 201 -12.34 34.41 1.25
N LYS A 202 -12.06 35.16 0.18
CA LYS A 202 -11.62 34.58 -1.11
C LYS A 202 -10.29 33.84 -0.96
N GLU A 203 -9.34 34.39 -0.21
CA GLU A 203 -8.04 33.77 0.07
C GLU A 203 -8.18 32.45 0.85
N LYS A 204 -8.98 32.43 1.94
CA LYS A 204 -9.21 31.20 2.74
C LYS A 204 -9.83 30.09 1.90
N ILE A 205 -10.74 30.46 1.01
CA ILE A 205 -11.41 29.51 0.11
C ILE A 205 -10.43 28.97 -0.95
N LEU A 206 -9.61 29.84 -1.55
CA LEU A 206 -8.57 29.43 -2.50
C LEU A 206 -7.57 28.48 -1.84
N LEU A 207 -7.11 28.81 -0.63
CA LEU A 207 -6.25 27.98 0.21
C LEU A 207 -6.89 26.61 0.50
N ALA A 208 -8.18 26.56 0.81
CA ALA A 208 -8.87 25.29 1.03
C ALA A 208 -8.87 24.41 -0.24
N LYS A 209 -9.15 24.99 -1.42
CA LYS A 209 -9.05 24.29 -2.71
C LYS A 209 -7.64 23.79 -2.98
N GLU A 210 -6.63 24.63 -2.79
CA GLU A 210 -5.21 24.25 -2.95
C GLU A 210 -4.81 23.11 -2.00
N ASN A 211 -5.29 23.13 -0.76
CA ASN A 211 -5.03 22.07 0.21
C ASN A 211 -5.65 20.73 -0.22
N PHE A 212 -6.89 20.73 -0.73
CA PHE A 212 -7.49 19.51 -1.30
C PHE A 212 -6.67 18.97 -2.47
N GLU A 213 -6.22 19.86 -3.36
CA GLU A 213 -5.40 19.45 -4.50
C GLU A 213 -4.03 18.91 -4.10
N LEU A 214 -3.43 19.48 -3.06
CA LEU A 214 -2.17 18.98 -2.50
C LEU A 214 -2.34 17.58 -1.91
N VAL A 215 -3.37 17.37 -1.08
CA VAL A 215 -3.65 16.07 -0.43
C VAL A 215 -3.94 14.98 -1.46
N LEU A 216 -4.66 15.34 -2.53
CA LEU A 216 -5.10 14.40 -3.57
C LEU A 216 -4.11 14.30 -4.75
N SER A 217 -2.96 14.97 -4.67
CA SER A 217 -1.98 15.04 -5.77
C SER A 217 -1.44 13.68 -6.21
N ASP A 218 -1.39 12.69 -5.32
CA ASP A 218 -0.92 11.34 -5.67
C ASP A 218 -1.84 10.60 -6.64
N PHE A 219 -3.12 10.96 -6.71
CA PHE A 219 -4.08 10.38 -7.65
C PHE A 219 -3.94 10.92 -9.08
N ARG A 220 -3.16 12.00 -9.28
CA ARG A 220 -2.97 12.67 -10.57
C ARG A 220 -1.72 12.21 -11.33
N LYS A 221 -0.91 11.30 -10.74
CA LYS A 221 0.32 10.75 -11.33
C LYS A 221 0.03 9.52 -12.19
#